data_AF-A0A9E1Q928-F1
#
_entry.id   AF-A0A9E1Q928-F1
#
_cell.length_a   1.000
_cell.length_b   1.000
_cell.length_c   1.000
_cell.angle_alpha   90.00
_cell.angle_beta   90.00
_cell.angle_gamma   90.00
#
_symmetry.space_group_name_H-M   'P 1'
#
loop_
_entity.id
_entity.type
_entity.pdbx_description
1 polymer ?
#
loop_
_entity_poly.entity_id
_entity_poly.type
_entity_poly.pdbx_seq_one_letter_code
_entity_poly.pdbx_strand_id
1 'polypeptide(L)'
;GREILIGSNQNEVVIVDVTDKMNPTQIAKTGYPNIGYTHQGWFTEDQNYFILGDELDERNFGGNTRNIVFDFTDLDNPSVHMDYFGPTTAIDHNGYVNGNDYYLANYSAGIRVIDITAISNETMTEIGYFDTFPSNDNASFNGVWNVYPYFSSGNIIISDINSGFYIVRKSE
;
A
#
# COMPACT_ATOMS: atom_id res chain seq x y z
N GLY A 1 16.71 2.48 19.65
CA GLY A 1 16.80 2.91 18.24
C GLY A 1 16.32 4.34 18.12
N ARG A 2 16.25 4.87 16.91
CA ARG A 2 15.50 6.11 16.61
C ARG A 2 14.03 5.78 16.38
N GLU A 3 13.14 6.71 16.68
CA GLU A 3 11.72 6.64 16.30
C GLU A 3 11.54 7.46 15.03
N ILE A 4 11.20 6.82 13.91
CA ILE A 4 11.06 7.47 12.60
C ILE A 4 9.59 7.49 12.20
N LEU A 5 9.12 8.67 11.80
CA LEU A 5 7.81 8.86 11.19
C LEU A 5 7.98 8.98 9.68
N ILE A 6 7.20 8.20 8.94
CA ILE A 6 7.01 8.36 7.50
C ILE A 6 5.64 8.99 7.28
N GLY A 7 5.62 10.16 6.65
CA GLY A 7 4.39 10.90 6.36
C GLY A 7 4.08 10.87 4.88
N SER A 8 2.99 10.21 4.51
CA SER A 8 2.37 10.31 3.19
C SER A 8 1.53 11.59 3.13
N ASN A 9 2.11 12.68 2.61
CA ASN A 9 1.60 14.04 2.79
C ASN A 9 0.83 14.57 1.58
N GLN A 10 0.01 13.75 0.93
CA GLN A 10 -0.81 14.08 -0.25
C GLN A 10 -0.03 14.39 -1.54
N ASN A 11 1.16 14.99 -1.45
CA ASN A 11 1.99 15.37 -2.58
C ASN A 11 3.47 14.95 -2.47
N GLU A 12 3.88 14.40 -1.33
CA GLU A 12 5.25 13.94 -1.09
C GLU A 12 5.28 12.94 0.07
N VAL A 13 6.37 12.19 0.16
CA VAL A 13 6.70 11.40 1.35
C VAL A 13 7.72 12.16 2.17
N VAL A 14 7.46 12.36 3.46
CA VAL A 14 8.40 12.97 4.41
C VAL A 14 8.94 11.95 5.39
N ILE A 15 10.20 12.10 5.76
CA ILE A 15 10.90 11.25 6.73
C ILE A 15 11.34 12.14 7.88
N VAL A 16 10.85 11.86 9.09
CA VAL A 16 11.06 12.70 10.27
C VAL A 16 11.57 11.85 11.43
N ASP A 17 12.68 12.26 12.03
CA ASP A 17 13.12 11.74 13.31
C ASP A 17 12.27 12.36 14.42
N VAL A 18 11.49 11.53 15.09
CA VAL A 18 10.60 11.90 16.20
C VAL A 18 11.07 11.30 17.54
N THR A 19 12.34 10.88 17.62
CA THR A 19 12.93 10.33 18.85
C THR A 19 12.79 11.32 20.01
N ASP A 20 13.03 12.61 19.75
CA ASP A 20 12.63 13.70 20.63
C ASP A 20 11.25 14.23 20.19
N LYS A 21 10.21 13.81 20.91
CA LYS A 21 8.82 14.20 20.66
C LYS A 21 8.57 15.71 20.80
N MET A 22 9.46 16.42 21.51
CA MET A 22 9.37 17.88 21.68
C MET A 22 10.08 18.63 20.55
N ASN A 23 10.97 17.97 19.81
CA ASN A 23 11.75 18.58 18.74
C ASN A 23 11.93 17.64 17.52
N PRO A 24 10.85 17.35 16.77
CA PRO A 24 10.93 16.58 15.53
C PRO A 24 11.88 17.22 14.52
N THR A 25 12.75 16.41 13.91
CA THR A 25 13.70 16.88 12.89
C THR A 25 13.46 16.14 11.59
N GLN A 26 13.19 16.88 10.50
CA GLN A 26 13.07 16.27 9.18
C GLN A 26 14.44 15.75 8.72
N ILE A 27 14.47 14.49 8.28
CA ILE A 27 15.64 13.85 7.67
C ILE A 27 15.65 14.17 6.17
N ALA A 28 14.59 13.76 5.48
CA ALA A 28 14.46 13.91 4.03
C ALA A 28 12.99 14.07 3.62
N LYS A 29 12.79 14.41 2.35
CA LYS A 29 11.51 14.33 1.67
C LYS A 29 11.73 13.89 0.23
N THR A 30 10.81 13.11 -0.32
CA THR A 30 10.90 12.57 -1.67
C THR A 30 9.55 12.58 -2.36
N GLY A 31 9.57 12.60 -3.69
CA GLY A 31 8.39 12.57 -4.53
C GLY A 31 8.56 11.58 -5.67
N TYR A 32 7.52 11.48 -6.49
CA TYR A 32 7.43 10.56 -7.62
C TYR A 32 6.59 11.22 -8.73
N PRO A 33 6.64 10.75 -9.98
CA PRO A 33 5.82 11.31 -11.05
C PRO A 33 4.34 10.90 -10.92
N ASN A 34 3.46 11.73 -11.49
CA ASN A 34 2.01 11.52 -11.56
C ASN A 34 1.31 11.41 -10.20
N ILE A 35 1.59 12.36 -9.31
CA ILE A 35 1.01 12.36 -7.96
C ILE A 35 -0.46 12.77 -8.01
N GLY A 36 -1.35 11.91 -7.52
CA GLY A 36 -2.76 12.20 -7.33
C GLY A 36 -3.04 12.60 -5.88
N TYR A 37 -2.76 11.69 -4.96
CA TYR A 37 -2.91 11.80 -3.52
C TYR A 37 -2.01 10.79 -2.81
N THR A 38 -0.78 11.19 -2.45
CA THR A 38 0.14 10.40 -1.62
C THR A 38 -0.54 10.07 -0.28
N HIS A 39 -1.06 8.84 -0.15
CA HIS A 39 -2.09 8.55 0.85
C HIS A 39 -1.58 7.70 2.00
N GLN A 40 -1.23 6.45 1.72
CA GLN A 40 -0.88 5.47 2.74
C GLN A 40 0.31 4.64 2.27
N GLY A 41 1.14 4.19 3.20
CA GLY A 41 2.13 3.18 2.87
C GLY A 41 2.55 2.34 4.07
N TRP A 42 3.28 1.28 3.77
CA TRP A 42 3.70 0.29 4.75
C TRP A 42 5.08 -0.27 4.42
N PHE A 43 5.84 -0.61 5.45
CA PHE A 43 7.18 -1.19 5.29
C PHE A 43 7.12 -2.70 5.04
N THR A 44 8.13 -3.21 4.33
CA THR A 44 8.53 -4.61 4.44
C THR A 44 8.95 -4.95 5.87
N GLU A 45 8.91 -6.23 6.25
CA GLU A 45 9.26 -6.67 7.62
C GLU A 45 10.69 -6.31 8.03
N ASP A 46 11.61 -6.23 7.05
CA ASP A 46 12.99 -5.82 7.24
C ASP A 46 13.19 -4.28 7.18
N GLN A 47 12.12 -3.52 6.92
CA GLN A 47 12.09 -2.06 6.82
C GLN A 47 12.97 -1.45 5.72
N ASN A 48 13.44 -2.25 4.76
CA ASN A 48 14.27 -1.76 3.66
C ASN A 48 13.43 -1.04 2.61
N TYR A 49 12.20 -1.50 2.36
CA TYR A 49 11.32 -0.94 1.34
C TYR A 49 10.03 -0.41 1.95
N PHE A 50 9.60 0.76 1.46
CA PHE A 50 8.31 1.37 1.81
C PHE A 50 7.39 1.33 0.58
N ILE A 51 6.28 0.61 0.71
CA ILE A 51 5.27 0.46 -0.34
C ILE A 51 4.20 1.52 -0.13
N LEU A 52 4.10 2.46 -1.05
CA LEU A 52 3.18 3.58 -1.03
C LEU A 52 2.03 3.36 -2.02
N GLY A 53 0.82 3.72 -1.61
CA GLY A 53 -0.35 3.92 -2.45
C GLY A 53 -0.67 5.39 -2.74
N ASP A 54 -1.06 5.67 -3.98
CA ASP A 54 -1.53 6.98 -4.44
C ASP A 54 -3.01 6.89 -4.84
N GLU A 55 -3.89 7.26 -3.92
CA GLU A 55 -5.32 6.96 -3.99
C GLU A 55 -6.07 7.65 -5.16
N LEU A 56 -5.43 8.57 -5.89
CA LEU A 56 -6.10 9.29 -6.97
C LEU A 56 -5.40 9.15 -8.31
N ASP A 57 -4.31 8.39 -8.43
CA ASP A 57 -3.56 8.37 -9.68
C ASP A 57 -4.31 7.61 -10.80
N GLU A 58 -5.01 6.51 -10.51
CA GLU A 58 -5.82 5.81 -11.50
C GLU A 58 -7.02 6.65 -11.95
N ARG A 59 -7.57 7.46 -11.06
CA ARG A 59 -8.70 8.36 -11.38
C ARG A 59 -8.25 9.57 -12.19
N ASN A 60 -7.09 10.15 -11.87
CA ASN A 60 -6.63 11.41 -12.45
C ASN A 60 -5.81 11.22 -13.73
N PHE A 61 -5.04 10.14 -13.80
CA PHE A 61 -4.11 9.88 -14.91
C PHE A 61 -4.45 8.60 -15.68
N GLY A 62 -5.32 7.75 -15.14
CA GLY A 62 -5.67 6.46 -15.74
C GLY A 62 -4.57 5.43 -15.52
N GLY A 63 -4.80 4.22 -16.05
CA GLY A 63 -3.90 3.09 -15.89
C GLY A 63 -4.44 2.07 -14.91
N ASN A 64 -3.61 1.09 -14.59
CA ASN A 64 -3.92 0.07 -13.60
C ASN A 64 -3.50 0.54 -12.21
N THR A 65 -4.08 -0.09 -11.18
CA THR A 65 -3.73 0.09 -9.77
C THR A 65 -2.22 0.18 -9.59
N ARG A 66 -1.71 1.25 -9.00
CA ARG A 66 -0.26 1.46 -8.87
C ARG A 66 0.18 1.56 -7.42
N ASN A 67 1.21 0.80 -7.06
CA ASN A 67 1.94 0.99 -5.81
C ASN A 67 3.39 1.40 -6.10
N ILE A 68 3.86 2.45 -5.44
CA ILE A 68 5.22 2.99 -5.58
C ILE A 68 6.09 2.39 -4.47
N VAL A 69 7.17 1.71 -4.82
CA VAL A 69 8.11 1.14 -3.85
C VAL A 69 9.30 2.05 -3.73
N PHE A 70 9.56 2.56 -2.53
CA PHE A 70 10.78 3.29 -2.22
C PHE A 70 11.83 2.39 -1.56
N ASP A 71 13.10 2.59 -1.93
CA ASP A 71 14.25 2.08 -1.18
C ASP A 71 14.61 3.09 -0.08
N PHE A 72 14.41 2.66 1.17
CA PHE A 72 14.65 3.42 2.39
C PHE A 72 15.81 2.84 3.22
N THR A 73 16.70 2.06 2.60
CA THR A 73 17.94 1.59 3.24
C THR A 73 18.88 2.75 3.63
N ASP A 74 18.79 3.88 2.95
CA ASP A 74 19.38 5.17 3.32
C ASP A 74 18.30 6.26 3.41
N LEU A 75 17.89 6.60 4.64
CA LEU A 75 16.85 7.59 4.91
C LEU A 75 17.27 9.03 4.58
N ASP A 76 18.57 9.31 4.44
CA ASP A 76 19.06 10.62 3.99
C ASP A 76 18.92 10.79 2.48
N ASN A 77 18.88 9.69 1.72
CA ASN A 77 18.78 9.66 0.25
C ASN A 77 17.68 8.71 -0.26
N PRO A 78 16.41 8.91 0.13
CA PRO A 78 15.31 8.04 -0.29
C PRO A 78 15.10 8.10 -1.82
N SER A 79 14.89 6.95 -2.44
CA SER A 79 14.71 6.84 -3.89
C SER A 79 13.57 5.89 -4.26
N VAL A 80 12.97 6.11 -5.44
CA VAL A 80 12.00 5.16 -6.01
C VAL A 80 12.77 3.95 -6.52
N HIS A 81 12.41 2.77 -6.02
CA HIS A 81 12.99 1.48 -6.41
C HIS A 81 12.25 0.87 -7.60
N MET A 82 10.93 0.80 -7.54
CA MET A 82 10.08 0.31 -8.64
C MET A 82 8.64 0.82 -8.51
N ASP A 83 7.87 0.67 -9.59
CA ASP A 83 6.41 0.72 -9.55
C ASP A 83 5.85 -0.69 -9.74
N TYR A 84 4.88 -1.08 -8.91
CA TYR A 84 4.03 -2.24 -9.15
C TYR A 84 2.73 -1.79 -9.81
N PHE A 85 2.27 -2.56 -10.82
CA PHE A 85 0.97 -2.36 -11.45
C PHE A 85 0.11 -3.62 -11.29
N GLY A 86 -1.07 -3.43 -10.69
CA GLY A 86 -2.08 -4.47 -10.54
C GLY A 86 -2.78 -4.85 -11.85
N PRO A 87 -3.69 -5.84 -11.81
CA PRO A 87 -4.37 -6.33 -13.01
C PRO A 87 -5.57 -5.48 -13.44
N THR A 88 -6.05 -4.56 -12.59
CA THR A 88 -7.28 -3.79 -12.83
C THR A 88 -7.03 -2.28 -12.79
N THR A 89 -8.04 -1.50 -13.17
CA THR A 89 -8.03 -0.03 -13.09
C THR A 89 -8.61 0.50 -11.77
N ALA A 90 -8.84 -0.36 -10.78
CA ALA A 90 -9.42 0.07 -9.52
C ALA A 90 -8.43 0.92 -8.71
N ILE A 91 -8.98 1.80 -7.88
CA ILE A 91 -8.20 2.67 -7.01
C ILE A 91 -7.58 1.84 -5.89
N ASP A 92 -6.29 2.03 -5.63
CA ASP A 92 -5.63 1.45 -4.47
C ASP A 92 -5.97 2.23 -3.18
N HIS A 93 -5.86 1.60 -2.01
CA HIS A 93 -6.20 2.30 -0.77
C HIS A 93 -5.25 1.90 0.36
N ASN A 94 -5.74 1.18 1.37
CA ASN A 94 -4.91 0.74 2.49
C ASN A 94 -4.23 -0.59 2.18
N GLY A 95 -2.90 -0.59 2.20
CA GLY A 95 -2.08 -1.77 2.06
C GLY A 95 -1.24 -2.09 3.28
N TYR A 96 -1.09 -3.39 3.57
CA TYR A 96 -0.41 -3.89 4.76
C TYR A 96 0.47 -5.09 4.43
N VAL A 97 1.72 -5.08 4.89
CA VAL A 97 2.61 -6.25 4.83
C VAL A 97 2.38 -7.14 6.04
N ASN A 98 2.31 -8.45 5.80
CA ASN A 98 2.41 -9.49 6.83
C ASN A 98 3.30 -10.62 6.30
N GLY A 99 4.54 -10.67 6.77
CA GLY A 99 5.56 -11.58 6.22
C GLY A 99 5.94 -11.18 4.79
N ASN A 100 5.74 -12.09 3.85
CA ASN A 100 6.07 -11.87 2.43
C ASN A 100 4.84 -11.54 1.56
N ASP A 101 3.68 -11.31 2.19
CA ASP A 101 2.45 -10.98 1.49
C ASP A 101 2.08 -9.52 1.79
N TYR A 102 1.80 -8.74 0.74
CA TYR A 102 1.20 -7.42 0.80
C TYR A 102 -0.31 -7.53 0.51
N TYR A 103 -1.11 -7.15 1.49
CA TYR A 103 -2.57 -7.18 1.45
C TYR A 103 -3.09 -5.79 1.14
N LEU A 104 -3.68 -5.61 -0.02
CA LEU A 104 -4.17 -4.34 -0.52
C LEU A 104 -5.70 -4.31 -0.52
N ALA A 105 -6.29 -3.36 0.19
CA ALA A 105 -7.66 -2.92 -0.06
C ALA A 105 -7.68 -2.11 -1.37
N ASN A 106 -8.45 -2.57 -2.36
CA ASN A 106 -8.41 -2.06 -3.72
C ASN A 106 -9.82 -1.70 -4.21
N TYR A 107 -10.61 -1.03 -3.36
CA TYR A 107 -11.96 -0.56 -3.64
C TYR A 107 -12.79 -1.55 -4.47
N SER A 108 -13.08 -1.21 -5.73
CA SER A 108 -14.00 -1.93 -6.60
C SER A 108 -13.46 -3.29 -7.05
N ALA A 109 -12.16 -3.51 -6.88
CA ALA A 109 -11.46 -4.76 -7.17
C ALA A 109 -11.30 -5.67 -5.94
N GLY A 110 -11.91 -5.34 -4.81
CA GLY A 110 -11.87 -6.16 -3.61
C GLY A 110 -10.56 -6.05 -2.81
N ILE A 111 -10.16 -7.14 -2.15
CA ILE A 111 -8.80 -7.29 -1.64
C ILE A 111 -7.91 -7.96 -2.68
N ARG A 112 -6.67 -7.50 -2.79
CA ARG A 112 -5.60 -8.12 -3.57
C ARG A 112 -4.48 -8.57 -2.64
N VAL A 113 -3.87 -9.71 -2.92
CA VAL A 113 -2.76 -10.27 -2.14
C VAL A 113 -1.58 -10.45 -3.08
N ILE A 114 -0.48 -9.77 -2.77
CA ILE A 114 0.69 -9.66 -3.63
C ILE A 114 1.90 -10.26 -2.90
N ASP A 115 2.56 -11.23 -3.51
CA ASP A 115 3.86 -11.75 -3.03
C ASP A 115 4.94 -10.71 -3.29
N ILE A 116 5.66 -10.37 -2.22
CA ILE A 116 6.76 -9.40 -2.21
C ILE A 116 8.11 -10.05 -1.86
N THR A 117 8.21 -11.39 -1.88
CA THR A 117 9.46 -12.12 -1.59
C THR A 117 10.62 -11.67 -2.48
N ALA A 118 10.35 -11.27 -3.72
CA ALA A 118 11.35 -10.85 -4.70
C ALA A 118 11.39 -9.32 -4.93
N ILE A 119 10.86 -8.51 -4.00
CA ILE A 119 10.79 -7.05 -4.13
C ILE A 119 12.17 -6.40 -4.33
N SER A 120 13.23 -6.97 -3.73
CA SER A 120 14.61 -6.50 -3.93
C SER A 120 15.12 -6.67 -5.36
N ASN A 121 14.51 -7.58 -6.13
CA ASN A 121 14.77 -7.81 -7.55
C ASN A 121 13.68 -7.16 -8.43
N GLU A 122 13.02 -6.13 -7.91
CA GLU A 122 11.97 -5.36 -8.59
C GLU A 122 10.79 -6.23 -9.06
N THR A 123 10.47 -7.27 -8.28
CA THR A 123 9.40 -8.22 -8.62
C THR A 123 8.38 -8.33 -7.50
N MET A 124 7.13 -8.06 -7.85
CA MET A 124 5.94 -8.28 -7.03
C MET A 124 4.91 -9.03 -7.88
N THR A 125 4.15 -9.95 -7.31
CA THR A 125 3.21 -10.79 -8.08
C THR A 125 1.91 -11.02 -7.32
N GLU A 126 0.76 -10.70 -7.91
CA GLU A 126 -0.53 -11.06 -7.33
C GLU A 126 -0.65 -12.59 -7.22
N ILE A 127 -0.94 -13.07 -6.02
CA ILE A 127 -1.10 -14.50 -5.70
C ILE A 127 -2.51 -14.86 -5.24
N GLY A 128 -3.40 -13.87 -5.11
CA GLY A 128 -4.80 -14.10 -4.77
C GLY A 128 -5.60 -12.82 -4.64
N TYR A 129 -6.92 -12.95 -4.68
CA TYR A 129 -7.85 -11.86 -4.46
C TYR A 129 -9.17 -12.39 -3.87
N PHE A 130 -9.95 -11.49 -3.28
CA PHE A 130 -11.33 -11.76 -2.91
C PHE A 130 -12.16 -10.50 -3.17
N ASP A 131 -13.14 -10.64 -4.07
CA ASP A 131 -13.92 -9.52 -4.58
C ASP A 131 -15.31 -9.47 -3.94
N THR A 132 -15.57 -8.39 -3.20
CA THR A 132 -16.85 -8.07 -2.56
C THR A 132 -17.72 -7.15 -3.41
N PHE A 133 -17.20 -6.65 -4.54
CA PHE A 133 -17.86 -5.75 -5.48
C PHE A 133 -17.78 -6.23 -6.95
N PRO A 134 -18.29 -7.43 -7.28
CA PRO A 134 -18.07 -8.11 -8.57
C PRO A 134 -18.74 -7.47 -9.80
N SER A 135 -19.33 -6.29 -9.65
CA SER A 135 -20.04 -5.62 -10.74
C SER A 135 -19.09 -4.98 -11.75
N ASN A 136 -17.92 -4.49 -11.32
CA ASN A 136 -16.87 -3.89 -12.14
C ASN A 136 -15.65 -3.50 -11.27
N ASP A 137 -14.49 -3.32 -11.93
CA ASP A 137 -13.23 -2.83 -11.32
C ASP A 137 -12.91 -1.36 -11.73
N ASN A 138 -13.93 -0.50 -11.86
CA ASN A 138 -13.69 0.89 -12.28
C ASN A 138 -12.97 1.69 -11.20
N ALA A 139 -12.19 2.70 -11.60
CA ALA A 139 -11.56 3.68 -10.70
C ALA A 139 -12.60 4.51 -9.92
N SER A 140 -13.13 3.92 -8.85
CA SER A 140 -14.23 4.43 -8.03
C SER A 140 -14.05 3.99 -6.58
N PHE A 141 -14.62 4.74 -5.65
CA PHE A 141 -14.52 4.46 -4.20
C PHE A 141 -15.57 3.46 -3.70
N ASN A 142 -16.08 2.59 -4.57
CA ASN A 142 -16.99 1.52 -4.19
C ASN A 142 -16.19 0.29 -3.74
N GLY A 143 -16.76 -0.56 -2.89
CA GLY A 143 -16.13 -1.81 -2.48
C GLY A 143 -15.25 -1.69 -1.22
N VAL A 144 -14.09 -2.34 -1.22
CA VAL A 144 -13.25 -2.53 -0.02
C VAL A 144 -12.54 -1.25 0.38
N TRP A 145 -12.85 -0.75 1.59
CA TRP A 145 -12.14 0.36 2.22
C TRP A 145 -10.92 -0.10 3.00
N ASN A 146 -10.97 -1.26 3.66
CA ASN A 146 -9.85 -1.71 4.49
C ASN A 146 -9.72 -3.22 4.58
N VAL A 147 -8.49 -3.67 4.84
CA VAL A 147 -8.15 -5.07 5.11
C VAL A 147 -7.31 -5.16 6.39
N TYR A 148 -7.44 -6.24 7.15
CA TYR A 148 -6.61 -6.52 8.33
C TYR A 148 -6.16 -7.99 8.32
N PRO A 149 -4.87 -8.26 8.02
CA PRO A 149 -4.36 -9.62 7.84
C PRO A 149 -3.62 -10.21 9.06
N TYR A 150 -3.67 -9.57 10.24
CA TYR A 150 -2.73 -9.87 11.34
C TYR A 150 -3.24 -10.89 12.40
N PHE A 151 -4.37 -11.55 12.18
CA PHE A 151 -4.82 -12.57 13.14
C PHE A 151 -3.97 -13.84 13.05
N SER A 152 -3.51 -14.34 14.20
CA SER A 152 -2.76 -15.61 14.30
C SER A 152 -3.54 -16.84 13.80
N SER A 153 -4.86 -16.74 13.67
CA SER A 153 -5.70 -17.75 13.04
C SER A 153 -5.52 -17.87 11.52
N GLY A 154 -4.87 -16.90 10.88
CA GLY A 154 -4.81 -16.76 9.42
C GLY A 154 -6.08 -16.16 8.81
N ASN A 155 -7.06 -15.74 9.64
CA ASN A 155 -8.23 -15.03 9.17
C ASN A 155 -7.87 -13.60 8.76
N ILE A 156 -8.42 -13.17 7.64
CA ILE A 156 -8.27 -11.82 7.09
C ILE A 156 -9.63 -11.14 7.21
N ILE A 157 -9.63 -9.96 7.81
CA ILE A 157 -10.83 -9.15 7.96
C ILE A 157 -10.89 -8.13 6.82
N ILE A 158 -12.07 -7.97 6.23
CA ILE A 158 -12.31 -7.03 5.16
C ILE A 158 -13.48 -6.13 5.56
N SER A 159 -13.30 -4.82 5.39
CA SER A 159 -14.34 -3.82 5.56
C SER A 159 -14.66 -3.20 4.20
N ASP A 160 -15.87 -3.47 3.73
CA ASP A 160 -16.43 -2.98 2.48
C ASP A 160 -17.49 -1.91 2.74
N ILE A 161 -17.44 -0.82 1.98
CA ILE A 161 -18.33 0.35 2.14
C ILE A 161 -19.77 0.00 1.78
N ASN A 162 -19.95 -0.87 0.79
CA ASN A 162 -21.25 -1.16 0.19
C ASN A 162 -21.93 -2.39 0.78
N SER A 163 -21.14 -3.41 1.13
CA SER A 163 -21.63 -4.74 1.49
C SER A 163 -21.28 -5.16 2.93
N GLY A 164 -20.44 -4.38 3.62
CA GLY A 164 -20.19 -4.53 5.05
C GLY A 164 -18.94 -5.34 5.38
N PHE A 165 -19.07 -6.32 6.28
CA PHE A 165 -17.93 -6.98 6.92
C PHE A 165 -17.77 -8.42 6.46
N TYR A 166 -16.53 -8.82 6.15
CA TYR A 166 -16.18 -10.18 5.75
C TYR A 166 -15.01 -10.72 6.56
N ILE A 167 -15.03 -12.03 6.79
CA ILE A 167 -13.89 -12.80 7.29
C ILE A 167 -13.57 -13.83 6.22
N VAL A 168 -12.36 -13.77 5.67
CA VAL A 168 -11.88 -14.73 4.68
C VAL A 168 -10.60 -15.39 5.19
N ARG A 169 -10.19 -16.46 4.51
CA ARG A 169 -8.91 -17.13 4.74
C ARG A 169 -8.39 -17.62 3.39
N LYS A 170 -7.07 -17.60 3.21
CA LYS A 170 -6.41 -18.15 2.02
C LYS A 170 -6.84 -19.61 1.85
N SER A 171 -7.26 -19.97 0.63
CA SER A 171 -7.56 -21.36 0.28
C SER A 171 -6.30 -22.22 0.34
N GLU A 172 -6.45 -23.49 0.71
CA GLU A 172 -5.37 -24.49 0.65
C GLU A 172 -4.96 -24.84 -0.78
#